data_AF-A0A351GEU2-F1
#
_entry.id   AF-A0A351GEU2-F1
#
_cell.length_a   1.000
_cell.length_b   1.000
_cell.length_c   1.000
_cell.angle_alpha   90.00
_cell.angle_beta   90.00
_cell.angle_gamma   90.00
#
_symmetry.space_group_name_H-M   'P 1'
#
loop_
_entity.id
_entity.type
_entity.pdbx_description
1 polymer ?
#
loop_
_entity_poly.entity_id
_entity_poly.type
_entity_poly.pdbx_seq_one_letter_code
_entity_poly.pdbx_strand_id
1 'polypeptide(L)'
;MQVFTKEGLYKISVDIFQSMGATEDDAEQAAEVLTSADIRGVDSHGVSRLTGYVALWEAGRINMTPKVKIIREHKSTFTIDGDSGLGLVVAPKAMKIAIDRAKLYGSGWGAIQNSNHFGIAGYHAMMALPHDMIGMAMTNATPFIPPTHSKEAMLGTNPIAYAFPAGKENPLVIDLATASVARGKIEIARREGKEIPKGWMVDK
;
A
#
# COMPACT_ATOMS: atom_id res chain seq x y z
N MET A 1 -24.80 3.38 10.95
CA MET A 1 -23.45 2.89 10.61
C MET A 1 -23.00 1.97 11.73
N GLN A 2 -22.55 0.75 11.42
CA GLN A 2 -22.06 -0.19 12.43
C GLN A 2 -20.57 0.08 12.67
N VAL A 3 -20.15 0.06 13.94
CA VAL A 3 -18.76 0.30 14.34
C VAL A 3 -18.14 -1.04 14.74
N PHE A 4 -16.95 -1.32 14.24
CA PHE A 4 -16.16 -2.52 14.55
C PHE A 4 -14.86 -2.13 15.25
N THR A 5 -14.35 -2.99 16.13
CA THR A 5 -13.08 -2.76 16.82
C THR A 5 -11.90 -3.07 15.90
N LYS A 6 -10.73 -2.43 16.13
CA LYS A 6 -9.51 -2.74 15.40
C LYS A 6 -9.16 -4.22 15.52
N GLU A 7 -9.29 -4.78 16.72
CA GLU A 7 -8.95 -6.17 17.03
C GLU A 7 -9.86 -7.15 16.28
N GLY A 8 -11.15 -6.83 16.16
CA GLY A 8 -12.10 -7.64 15.38
C GLY A 8 -11.79 -7.61 13.89
N LEU A 9 -11.51 -6.43 13.35
CA LEU A 9 -11.11 -6.22 11.95
C LEU A 9 -9.75 -6.89 11.63
N TYR A 10 -8.81 -6.83 12.58
CA TYR A 10 -7.51 -7.49 12.47
C TYR A 10 -7.69 -9.00 12.41
N LYS A 11 -8.40 -9.59 13.38
CA LYS A 11 -8.59 -11.03 13.48
C LYS A 11 -9.25 -11.62 12.24
N ILE A 12 -10.36 -11.02 11.77
CA ILE A 12 -11.04 -11.53 10.57
C ILE A 12 -10.15 -11.42 9.32
N SER A 13 -9.30 -10.38 9.23
CA SER A 13 -8.36 -10.24 8.13
C SER A 13 -7.28 -11.33 8.16
N VAL A 14 -6.73 -11.65 9.34
CA VAL A 14 -5.77 -12.75 9.53
C VAL A 14 -6.40 -14.07 9.11
N ASP A 15 -7.58 -14.40 9.65
CA ASP A 15 -8.29 -15.66 9.36
C ASP A 15 -8.54 -15.83 7.85
N ILE A 16 -8.91 -14.74 7.15
CA ILE A 16 -9.12 -14.76 5.69
C ILE A 16 -7.81 -14.98 4.93
N PHE A 17 -6.74 -14.25 5.25
CA PHE A 17 -5.45 -14.45 4.57
C PHE A 17 -4.85 -15.83 4.81
N GLN A 18 -4.98 -16.38 6.02
CA GLN A 18 -4.59 -17.77 6.30
C GLN A 18 -5.43 -18.77 5.51
N SER A 19 -6.74 -18.54 5.38
CA SER A 19 -7.62 -19.38 4.55
C SER A 19 -7.25 -19.35 3.05
N MET A 20 -6.64 -18.25 2.59
CA MET A 20 -6.07 -18.13 1.24
C MET A 20 -4.70 -18.81 1.10
N GLY A 21 -4.12 -19.29 2.20
CA GLY A 21 -2.85 -20.03 2.24
C GLY A 21 -1.63 -19.19 2.63
N ALA A 22 -1.80 -17.97 3.17
CA ALA A 22 -0.68 -17.23 3.73
C ALA A 22 -0.14 -17.92 4.99
N THR A 23 1.16 -17.74 5.26
CA THR A 23 1.72 -18.08 6.58
C THR A 23 1.12 -17.17 7.66
N GLU A 24 1.20 -17.58 8.92
CA GLU A 24 0.76 -16.78 10.06
C GLU A 24 1.38 -15.37 10.04
N ASP A 25 2.71 -15.27 9.99
CA ASP A 25 3.44 -14.00 9.93
C ASP A 25 2.99 -13.09 8.76
N ASP A 26 2.78 -13.66 7.58
CA ASP A 26 2.41 -12.89 6.39
C ASP A 26 0.93 -12.45 6.46
N ALA A 27 0.05 -13.27 7.05
CA ALA A 27 -1.36 -12.93 7.29
C ALA A 27 -1.49 -11.81 8.34
N GLU A 28 -0.75 -11.90 9.44
CA GLU A 28 -0.67 -10.86 10.48
C GLU A 28 -0.14 -9.55 9.92
N GLN A 29 0.96 -9.61 9.16
CA GLN A 29 1.53 -8.44 8.52
C GLN A 29 0.53 -7.78 7.56
N ALA A 30 -0.19 -8.56 6.76
CA ALA A 30 -1.18 -8.04 5.84
C ALA A 30 -2.39 -7.41 6.56
N ALA A 31 -2.89 -8.06 7.62
CA ALA A 31 -3.97 -7.55 8.46
C ALA A 31 -3.60 -6.23 9.15
N GLU A 32 -2.36 -6.08 9.63
CA GLU A 32 -1.90 -4.83 10.26
C GLU A 32 -1.89 -3.67 9.26
N VAL A 33 -1.49 -3.90 8.01
CA VAL A 33 -1.51 -2.85 6.98
C VAL A 33 -2.96 -2.40 6.68
N LEU A 34 -3.90 -3.34 6.56
CA LEU A 34 -5.30 -3.00 6.29
C LEU A 34 -5.94 -2.26 7.46
N THR A 35 -5.80 -2.78 8.67
CA THR A 35 -6.37 -2.12 9.86
C THR A 35 -5.70 -0.77 10.15
N SER A 36 -4.41 -0.61 9.83
CA SER A 36 -3.72 0.68 9.88
C SER A 36 -4.36 1.72 8.93
N ALA A 37 -4.89 1.31 7.79
CA ALA A 37 -5.62 2.21 6.90
C ALA A 37 -6.95 2.65 7.51
N ASP A 38 -7.72 1.72 8.10
CA ASP A 38 -9.00 2.02 8.72
C ASP A 38 -8.85 2.97 9.92
N ILE A 39 -7.91 2.73 10.83
CA ILE A 39 -7.70 3.60 12.00
C ILE A 39 -7.20 5.02 11.63
N ARG A 40 -6.68 5.18 10.41
CA ARG A 40 -6.22 6.47 9.87
C ARG A 40 -7.29 7.17 9.01
N GLY A 41 -8.50 6.60 8.91
CA GLY A 41 -9.58 7.14 8.10
C GLY A 41 -9.35 7.03 6.59
N VAL A 42 -8.51 6.08 6.16
CA VAL A 42 -8.26 5.78 4.74
C VAL A 42 -9.11 4.56 4.34
N ASP A 43 -10.42 4.66 4.53
CA ASP A 43 -11.40 3.57 4.42
C ASP A 43 -11.38 2.83 3.07
N SER A 44 -10.91 3.52 2.02
CA SER A 44 -10.74 2.95 0.67
C SER A 44 -9.62 1.91 0.56
N HIS A 45 -8.74 1.78 1.56
CA HIS A 45 -7.56 0.90 1.54
C HIS A 45 -7.46 -0.03 2.75
N GLY A 46 -8.47 -0.05 3.64
CA GLY A 46 -8.52 -0.94 4.80
C GLY A 46 -9.21 -2.27 4.53
N VAL A 47 -9.88 -2.83 5.55
CA VAL A 47 -10.51 -4.17 5.50
C VAL A 47 -11.55 -4.30 4.39
N SER A 48 -12.15 -3.19 3.96
CA SER A 48 -13.05 -3.13 2.79
C SER A 48 -12.46 -3.70 1.49
N ARG A 49 -11.12 -3.77 1.40
CA ARG A 49 -10.37 -4.30 0.26
C ARG A 49 -10.22 -5.81 0.22
N LEU A 50 -10.53 -6.53 1.30
CA LEU A 50 -10.36 -8.00 1.37
C LEU A 50 -11.05 -8.72 0.21
N THR A 51 -12.24 -8.30 -0.18
CA THR A 51 -12.97 -8.87 -1.33
C THR A 51 -12.18 -8.79 -2.63
N GLY A 52 -11.44 -7.70 -2.84
CA GLY A 52 -10.56 -7.54 -3.99
C GLY A 52 -9.33 -8.44 -3.94
N TYR A 53 -8.75 -8.66 -2.75
CA TYR A 53 -7.64 -9.60 -2.58
C TYR A 53 -8.08 -11.05 -2.81
N VAL A 54 -9.24 -11.44 -2.28
CA VAL A 54 -9.84 -12.77 -2.51
C VAL A 54 -10.06 -13.00 -4.00
N ALA A 55 -10.69 -12.06 -4.71
CA ALA A 55 -10.93 -12.19 -6.15
C ALA A 55 -9.64 -12.32 -6.97
N LEU A 56 -8.58 -11.59 -6.61
CA LEU A 56 -7.27 -11.69 -7.28
C LEU A 56 -6.58 -13.03 -6.98
N TRP A 57 -6.72 -13.56 -5.76
CA TRP A 57 -6.22 -14.87 -5.37
C TRP A 57 -6.94 -16.01 -6.10
N GLU A 58 -8.27 -15.99 -6.14
CA GLU A 58 -9.09 -16.95 -6.90
C GLU A 58 -8.73 -16.96 -8.40
N ALA A 59 -8.36 -15.79 -8.94
CA ALA A 59 -7.88 -15.65 -10.31
C ALA A 59 -6.40 -16.04 -10.52
N GLY A 60 -5.71 -16.55 -9.50
CA GLY A 60 -4.30 -16.96 -9.57
C GLY A 60 -3.33 -15.79 -9.77
N ARG A 61 -3.72 -14.56 -9.42
CA ARG A 61 -2.91 -13.34 -9.60
C ARG A 61 -2.07 -12.95 -8.39
N ILE A 62 -2.29 -13.60 -7.26
CA ILE A 62 -1.56 -13.37 -6.01
C ILE A 62 -0.97 -14.69 -5.55
N ASN A 63 0.34 -14.69 -5.31
CA ASN A 63 1.01 -15.77 -4.60
C ASN A 63 0.94 -15.51 -3.09
N MET A 64 0.27 -16.40 -2.36
CA MET A 64 0.10 -16.27 -0.90
C MET A 64 1.31 -16.78 -0.10
N THR A 65 2.25 -17.48 -0.75
CA THR A 65 3.52 -17.93 -0.15
C THR A 65 4.71 -17.46 -0.98
N PRO A 66 4.88 -16.13 -1.18
CA PRO A 66 5.86 -15.60 -2.11
C PRO A 66 7.30 -15.85 -1.64
N LYS A 67 8.15 -16.32 -2.55
CA LYS A 67 9.60 -16.44 -2.34
C LYS A 67 10.29 -15.13 -2.69
N VAL A 68 10.10 -14.13 -1.83
CA VAL A 68 10.67 -12.79 -1.98
C VAL A 68 12.21 -12.87 -1.99
N LYS A 69 12.84 -12.29 -3.02
CA LYS A 69 14.31 -12.36 -3.22
C LYS A 69 14.90 -11.03 -3.62
N ILE A 70 16.07 -10.71 -3.07
CA ILE A 70 16.91 -9.64 -3.60
C ILE A 70 17.55 -10.16 -4.90
N ILE A 71 17.31 -9.47 -6.01
CA ILE A 71 17.82 -9.85 -7.34
C ILE A 71 19.00 -8.97 -7.78
N ARG A 72 19.20 -7.84 -7.10
CA ARG A 72 20.33 -6.93 -7.31
C ARG A 72 20.54 -6.12 -6.05
N GLU A 73 21.79 -5.90 -5.68
CA GLU A 73 22.12 -5.05 -4.54
C GLU A 73 23.51 -4.43 -4.62
N HIS A 74 23.66 -3.27 -3.97
CA HIS A 74 24.94 -2.65 -3.68
C HIS A 74 24.78 -1.66 -2.52
N LYS A 75 25.44 -1.93 -1.38
CA LYS A 75 25.44 -1.09 -0.16
C LYS A 75 24.03 -0.58 0.21
N SER A 76 23.75 0.70 -0.01
CA SER A 76 22.49 1.36 0.30
C SER A 76 21.34 1.05 -0.68
N THR A 77 21.56 0.30 -1.76
CA THR A 77 20.54 0.10 -2.82
C THR A 77 20.26 -1.37 -3.10
N PHE A 78 19.01 -1.72 -3.37
CA PHE A 78 18.61 -3.08 -3.73
C PHE A 78 17.34 -3.12 -4.58
N THR A 79 17.14 -4.26 -5.25
CA THR A 79 15.92 -4.57 -5.99
C THR A 79 15.42 -5.94 -5.55
N ILE A 80 14.12 -6.03 -5.29
CA ILE A 80 13.44 -7.26 -4.87
C ILE A 80 12.48 -7.73 -5.97
N ASP A 81 12.50 -9.02 -6.24
CA ASP A 81 11.39 -9.72 -6.88
C ASP A 81 10.39 -10.18 -5.80
N GLY A 82 9.15 -9.71 -5.91
CA GLY A 82 8.07 -10.01 -4.98
C GLY A 82 7.37 -11.35 -5.21
N ASP A 83 7.71 -12.09 -6.26
CA ASP A 83 7.14 -13.39 -6.62
C ASP A 83 5.60 -13.37 -6.75
N SER A 84 5.07 -12.30 -7.36
CA SER A 84 3.62 -12.00 -7.44
C SER A 84 2.93 -11.99 -6.06
N GLY A 85 3.68 -11.76 -4.99
CA GLY A 85 3.18 -11.75 -3.62
C GLY A 85 2.27 -10.58 -3.29
N LEU A 86 1.55 -10.69 -2.18
CA LEU A 86 0.79 -9.59 -1.60
C LEU A 86 1.72 -8.38 -1.34
N GLY A 87 1.41 -7.22 -1.91
CA GLY A 87 2.17 -5.99 -1.64
C GLY A 87 2.14 -5.62 -0.16
N LEU A 88 1.07 -5.99 0.56
CA LEU A 88 0.93 -5.86 2.01
C LEU A 88 2.03 -6.59 2.81
N VAL A 89 2.70 -7.56 2.19
CA VAL A 89 3.78 -8.37 2.77
C VAL A 89 5.13 -8.00 2.17
N VAL A 90 5.19 -7.85 0.84
CA VAL A 90 6.45 -7.58 0.13
C VAL A 90 6.99 -6.18 0.46
N ALA A 91 6.12 -5.16 0.54
CA ALA A 91 6.55 -3.78 0.80
C ALA A 91 7.10 -3.57 2.23
N PRO A 92 6.50 -4.10 3.31
CA PRO A 92 7.11 -4.04 4.63
C PRO A 92 8.45 -4.77 4.72
N LYS A 93 8.60 -5.93 4.05
CA LYS A 93 9.88 -6.66 3.96
C LYS A 93 10.96 -5.79 3.29
N ALA A 94 10.63 -5.13 2.18
CA ALA A 94 11.53 -4.20 1.51
C ALA A 94 11.89 -2.99 2.39
N MET A 95 10.91 -2.39 3.06
CA MET A 95 11.17 -1.23 3.93
C MET A 95 12.07 -1.59 5.12
N LYS A 96 11.91 -2.77 5.73
CA LYS A 96 12.84 -3.26 6.77
C LYS A 96 14.28 -3.32 6.26
N ILE A 97 14.50 -3.86 5.06
CA ILE A 97 15.83 -3.90 4.42
C ILE A 97 16.38 -2.48 4.16
N ALA A 98 15.53 -1.55 3.73
CA ALA A 98 15.93 -0.16 3.51
C ALA A 98 16.35 0.53 4.82
N ILE A 99 15.57 0.36 5.89
CA ILE A 99 15.89 0.86 7.24
C ILE A 99 17.23 0.30 7.71
N ASP A 100 17.46 -1.01 7.58
CA ASP A 100 18.71 -1.63 8.03
C ASP A 100 19.92 -1.15 7.24
N ARG A 101 19.77 -0.94 5.93
CA ARG A 101 20.82 -0.32 5.09
C ARG A 101 21.05 1.15 5.46
N ALA A 102 20.00 1.89 5.79
CA ALA A 102 20.13 3.27 6.24
C ALA A 102 20.93 3.39 7.54
N LYS A 103 20.75 2.45 8.49
CA LYS A 103 21.56 2.39 9.72
C LYS A 103 23.05 2.21 9.42
N LEU A 104 23.39 1.42 8.41
CA LEU A 104 24.77 1.06 8.07
C LEU A 104 25.46 2.07 7.15
N TYR A 105 24.72 2.65 6.21
CA TYR A 105 25.27 3.43 5.09
C TYR A 105 24.71 4.85 4.98
N GLY A 106 23.90 5.29 5.94
CA GLY A 106 23.25 6.61 5.97
C GLY A 106 22.00 6.73 5.11
N SER A 107 21.75 5.80 4.18
CA SER A 107 20.48 5.71 3.43
C SER A 107 20.21 4.28 2.94
N GLY A 108 18.94 4.01 2.61
CA GLY A 108 18.50 2.73 2.06
C GLY A 108 17.43 2.95 1.00
N TRP A 109 17.62 2.36 -0.18
CA TRP A 109 16.75 2.53 -1.35
C TRP A 109 16.41 1.18 -1.95
N GLY A 110 15.13 0.83 -1.93
CA GLY A 110 14.61 -0.42 -2.46
C GLY A 110 13.69 -0.19 -3.64
N ALA A 111 13.88 -0.95 -4.72
CA ALA A 111 12.87 -1.12 -5.77
C ALA A 111 12.22 -2.51 -5.63
N ILE A 112 10.92 -2.59 -5.88
CA ILE A 112 10.17 -3.86 -5.88
C ILE A 112 9.59 -4.06 -7.27
N GLN A 113 9.79 -5.25 -7.84
CA GLN A 113 9.12 -5.70 -9.06
C GLN A 113 8.30 -6.96 -8.80
N ASN A 114 7.40 -7.31 -9.73
CA ASN A 114 6.61 -8.54 -9.66
C ASN A 114 5.87 -8.68 -8.30
N SER A 115 5.09 -7.67 -7.94
CA SER A 115 4.29 -7.62 -6.71
C SER A 115 2.86 -7.14 -7.00
N ASN A 116 2.03 -7.08 -5.96
CA ASN A 116 0.62 -6.68 -6.03
C ASN A 116 0.33 -5.43 -5.18
N HIS A 117 -0.94 -5.04 -5.10
CA HIS A 117 -1.41 -3.90 -4.31
C HIS A 117 -0.89 -3.93 -2.86
N PHE A 118 -0.36 -2.79 -2.38
CA PHE A 118 0.37 -2.70 -1.11
C PHE A 118 -0.36 -1.95 0.02
N GLY A 119 -1.66 -1.68 -0.13
CA GLY A 119 -2.43 -0.92 0.86
C GLY A 119 -2.10 0.58 0.82
N ILE A 120 -2.03 1.23 1.98
CA ILE A 120 -1.67 2.65 2.09
C ILE A 120 -0.15 2.82 2.01
N ALA A 121 0.31 3.79 1.21
CA ALA A 121 1.73 4.08 1.06
C ALA A 121 2.35 4.58 2.38
N GLY A 122 1.55 5.33 3.16
CA GLY A 122 1.95 5.88 4.45
C GLY A 122 2.33 4.83 5.47
N TYR A 123 1.76 3.61 5.45
CA TYR A 123 2.16 2.55 6.37
C TYR A 123 3.65 2.23 6.22
N HIS A 124 4.09 1.99 4.98
CA HIS A 124 5.47 1.64 4.69
C HIS A 124 6.42 2.79 5.03
N ALA A 125 6.08 4.03 4.66
CA ALA A 125 6.88 5.20 5.02
C ALA A 125 7.02 5.36 6.54
N MET A 126 5.93 5.16 7.31
CA MET A 126 5.95 5.29 8.76
C MET A 126 6.80 4.24 9.49
N MET A 127 7.13 3.10 8.85
CA MET A 127 8.01 2.10 9.46
C MET A 127 9.41 2.65 9.78
N ALA A 128 9.83 3.74 9.14
CA ALA A 128 11.10 4.41 9.41
C ALA A 128 11.08 5.27 10.70
N LEU A 129 9.89 5.70 11.15
CA LEU A 129 9.75 6.64 12.27
C LEU A 129 10.33 6.13 13.59
N PRO A 130 10.12 4.85 14.01
CA PRO A 130 10.71 4.32 15.25
C PRO A 130 12.25 4.28 15.24
N HIS A 131 12.87 4.50 14.08
CA HIS A 131 14.32 4.51 13.90
C HIS A 131 14.89 5.92 13.74
N ASP A 132 14.09 6.96 14.00
CA ASP A 132 14.46 8.37 13.79
C ASP A 132 14.92 8.64 12.34
N MET A 133 14.22 8.02 11.39
CA MET A 133 14.52 8.10 9.95
C MET A 133 13.36 8.71 9.18
N ILE A 134 13.69 9.46 8.13
CA ILE A 134 12.71 9.85 7.11
C ILE A 134 12.38 8.62 6.27
N GLY A 135 11.10 8.28 6.18
CA GLY A 135 10.60 7.20 5.35
C GLY A 135 9.94 7.72 4.08
N MET A 136 10.10 6.99 2.97
CA MET A 136 9.46 7.28 1.70
C MET A 136 8.94 5.99 1.08
N ALA A 137 7.71 6.01 0.56
CA ALA A 137 7.14 4.90 -0.19
C ALA A 137 6.28 5.41 -1.35
N MET A 138 6.40 4.75 -2.49
CA MET A 138 5.61 5.05 -3.69
C MET A 138 5.36 3.78 -4.48
N THR A 139 4.28 3.74 -5.25
CA THR A 139 3.98 2.63 -6.16
C THR A 139 3.29 3.17 -7.41
N ASN A 140 3.39 2.45 -8.52
CA ASN A 140 2.46 2.63 -9.63
C ASN A 140 1.16 1.84 -9.38
N ALA A 141 0.12 2.13 -10.16
CA ALA A 141 -1.13 1.40 -10.15
C ALA A 141 -1.65 1.17 -11.58
N THR A 142 -2.69 0.35 -11.71
CA THR A 142 -3.37 0.11 -13.00
C THR A 142 -3.76 1.41 -13.69
N PRO A 143 -3.53 1.55 -15.01
CA PRO A 143 -3.91 2.75 -15.77
C PRO A 143 -5.35 3.17 -15.53
N PHE A 144 -5.53 4.45 -15.18
CA PHE A 144 -6.82 5.06 -14.88
C PHE A 144 -6.82 6.58 -15.13
N ILE A 145 -5.65 7.23 -15.00
CA ILE A 145 -5.47 8.67 -15.10
C ILE A 145 -4.92 9.03 -16.49
N PRO A 146 -5.61 9.90 -17.26
CA PRO A 146 -5.04 10.43 -18.49
C PRO A 146 -3.94 11.45 -18.15
N PRO A 147 -2.79 11.41 -18.85
CA PRO A 147 -1.78 12.47 -18.77
C PRO A 147 -2.38 13.83 -19.15
N THR A 148 -1.75 14.92 -18.71
CA THR A 148 -2.15 16.27 -19.09
C THR A 148 -2.27 16.40 -20.61
N HIS A 149 -3.39 16.95 -21.07
CA HIS A 149 -3.73 17.10 -22.50
C HIS A 149 -4.00 15.78 -23.25
N SER A 150 -4.23 14.67 -22.56
CA SER A 150 -4.70 13.40 -23.12
C SER A 150 -6.13 13.09 -22.69
N LYS A 151 -6.79 12.23 -23.48
CA LYS A 151 -8.05 11.56 -23.11
C LYS A 151 -7.87 10.08 -22.78
N GLU A 152 -6.73 9.49 -23.12
CA GLU A 152 -6.46 8.07 -22.91
C GLU A 152 -5.81 7.84 -21.54
N ALA A 153 -6.37 6.91 -20.78
CA ALA A 153 -5.84 6.52 -19.48
C ALA A 153 -4.50 5.79 -19.63
N MET A 154 -3.45 6.31 -18.99
CA MET A 154 -2.09 5.75 -19.07
C MET A 154 -1.42 5.61 -17.70
N LEU A 155 -1.68 6.54 -16.78
CA LEU A 155 -1.08 6.56 -15.44
C LEU A 155 -2.01 5.88 -14.43
N GLY A 156 -1.47 5.28 -13.38
CA GLY A 156 -2.27 4.94 -12.20
C GLY A 156 -2.49 6.17 -11.30
N THR A 157 -3.17 5.98 -10.17
CA THR A 157 -3.24 7.01 -9.12
C THR A 157 -1.91 7.23 -8.39
N ASN A 158 -0.93 6.35 -8.65
CA ASN A 158 0.49 6.42 -8.31
C ASN A 158 0.82 7.15 -7.00
N PRO A 159 0.43 6.62 -5.83
CA PRO A 159 0.57 7.33 -4.57
C PRO A 159 2.03 7.54 -4.19
N ILE A 160 2.27 8.63 -3.48
CA ILE A 160 3.55 9.00 -2.89
C ILE A 160 3.31 9.31 -1.42
N ALA A 161 4.12 8.71 -0.55
CA ALA A 161 4.10 8.96 0.88
C ALA A 161 5.48 9.28 1.44
N TYR A 162 5.48 10.17 2.43
CA TYR A 162 6.64 10.56 3.22
C TYR A 162 6.28 10.55 4.71
N ALA A 163 7.21 10.15 5.56
CA ALA A 163 7.09 10.25 7.01
C ALA A 163 8.36 10.89 7.57
N PHE A 164 8.22 11.96 8.35
CA PHE A 164 9.33 12.71 8.93
C PHE A 164 9.25 12.64 10.47
N PRO A 165 10.32 12.21 11.17
CA PRO A 165 10.40 12.34 12.61
C PRO A 165 10.42 13.83 12.99
N ALA A 166 9.83 14.15 14.14
CA ALA A 166 9.64 15.54 14.59
C ALA A 166 10.17 15.78 16.02
N GLY A 167 11.14 14.97 16.47
CA GLY A 167 11.72 15.08 17.80
C GLY A 167 10.69 14.83 18.90
N LYS A 168 10.29 15.89 19.61
CA LYS A 168 9.29 15.81 20.70
C LYS A 168 7.85 15.94 20.22
N GLU A 169 7.64 16.39 18.99
CA GLU A 169 6.33 16.57 18.41
C GLU A 169 5.87 15.31 17.67
N ASN A 170 4.59 15.28 17.30
CA ASN A 170 4.06 14.22 16.46
C ASN A 170 4.73 14.25 15.07
N PRO A 171 5.05 13.08 14.48
CA PRO A 171 5.67 13.00 13.18
C PRO A 171 4.76 13.57 12.09
N LEU A 172 5.38 14.20 11.08
CA LEU A 172 4.66 14.63 9.88
C LEU A 172 4.55 13.45 8.91
N VAL A 173 3.33 13.04 8.58
CA VAL A 173 3.07 11.97 7.60
C VAL A 173 2.22 12.52 6.46
N ILE A 174 2.78 12.43 5.25
CA ILE A 174 2.13 12.81 3.99
C ILE A 174 1.84 11.50 3.25
N ASP A 175 0.60 11.28 2.85
CA ASP A 175 0.18 10.13 2.04
C ASP A 175 -0.89 10.60 1.05
N LEU A 176 -0.53 10.68 -0.23
CA LEU A 176 -1.40 11.24 -1.27
C LEU A 176 -1.33 10.43 -2.56
N ALA A 177 -2.46 10.36 -3.27
CA ALA A 177 -2.49 10.00 -4.68
C ALA A 177 -1.99 11.18 -5.51
N THR A 178 -1.32 10.93 -6.64
CA THR A 178 -0.94 11.99 -7.59
C THR A 178 -2.09 12.42 -8.50
N ALA A 179 -3.20 11.69 -8.46
CA ALA A 179 -4.44 12.03 -9.15
C ALA A 179 -5.26 13.07 -8.36
N SER A 180 -6.08 13.85 -9.07
CA SER A 180 -7.02 14.82 -8.47
C SER A 180 -7.97 14.18 -7.45
N VAL A 181 -8.25 12.88 -7.60
CA VAL A 181 -9.06 12.12 -6.66
C VAL A 181 -8.65 10.64 -6.66
N ALA A 182 -8.78 9.98 -5.51
CA ALA A 182 -8.67 8.53 -5.42
C ALA A 182 -9.85 7.83 -6.12
N ARG A 183 -9.58 6.78 -6.89
CA ARG A 183 -10.62 5.98 -7.59
C ARG A 183 -11.73 5.47 -6.67
N GLY A 184 -11.40 5.16 -5.41
CA GLY A 184 -12.37 4.74 -4.41
C GLY A 184 -13.46 5.80 -4.12
N LYS A 185 -13.14 7.09 -4.16
CA LYS A 185 -14.14 8.16 -3.96
C LYS A 185 -15.12 8.25 -5.12
N ILE A 186 -14.66 8.00 -6.35
CA ILE A 186 -15.53 7.92 -7.54
C ILE A 186 -16.48 6.73 -7.41
N GLU A 187 -15.98 5.57 -6.97
CA GLU A 187 -16.79 4.37 -6.77
C GLU A 187 -17.84 4.56 -5.65
N ILE A 188 -17.49 5.25 -4.56
CA ILE A 188 -18.44 5.61 -3.50
C ILE A 188 -19.52 6.55 -4.05
N ALA A 189 -19.16 7.64 -4.71
CA ALA A 189 -20.13 8.58 -5.29
C ALA A 189 -21.08 7.88 -6.27
N ARG A 190 -20.57 6.94 -7.09
CA ARG A 190 -21.37 6.11 -7.99
C ARG A 190 -22.38 5.24 -7.23
N ARG A 191 -21.97 4.57 -6.15
CA ARG A 191 -22.86 3.73 -5.32
C ARG A 191 -23.95 4.54 -4.62
N GLU A 192 -23.62 5.76 -4.23
CA GLU A 192 -24.56 6.69 -3.59
C GLU A 192 -25.43 7.48 -4.58
N GLY A 193 -25.18 7.35 -5.89
CA GLY A 193 -25.89 8.12 -6.93
C GLY A 193 -25.63 9.62 -6.86
N LYS A 194 -24.49 10.05 -6.31
CA LYS A 194 -24.13 11.47 -6.15
C LYS A 194 -23.30 11.98 -7.31
N GLU A 195 -23.47 13.26 -7.64
CA GLU A 195 -22.59 13.96 -8.56
C GLU A 195 -21.18 14.09 -7.99
N ILE A 196 -20.17 14.08 -8.88
CA ILE A 196 -18.77 14.30 -8.52
C ILE A 196 -18.35 15.74 -8.83
N PRO A 197 -17.44 16.34 -8.04
CA PRO A 197 -16.87 17.65 -8.35
C PRO A 197 -16.25 17.74 -9.75
N LYS A 198 -16.33 18.92 -10.36
CA LYS A 198 -15.64 19.21 -11.63
C LYS A 198 -14.14 18.98 -11.49
N GLY A 199 -13.53 18.37 -12.52
CA GLY A 199 -12.09 18.07 -12.55
C GLY A 199 -11.69 16.71 -11.96
N TRP A 200 -12.63 15.92 -11.45
CA TRP A 200 -12.36 14.54 -10.97
C TRP A 200 -12.26 13.51 -12.09
N MET A 201 -12.98 13.73 -13.19
CA MET A 201 -13.02 12.84 -14.34
C MET A 201 -13.06 13.63 -15.64
N VAL A 202 -12.63 12.98 -16.71
CA VAL A 202 -12.76 13.42 -18.10
C VAL A 202 -13.66 12.40 -18.82
N ASP A 203 -14.52 12.88 -19.71
CA ASP A 203 -15.32 12.03 -20.59
C ASP A 203 -14.48 11.49 -21.78
N LYS A 204 -15.11 10.70 -22.65
CA LYS A 204 -14.43 10.09 -23.81
C LYS A 204 -14.06 11.10 -24.89
#